data_AF-A0A8T3AK98-F1
#
_entry.id   AF-A0A8T3AK98-F1
#
_cell.length_a   1.000
_cell.length_b   1.000
_cell.length_c   1.000
_cell.angle_alpha   90.00
_cell.angle_beta   90.00
_cell.angle_gamma   90.00
#
_symmetry.space_group_name_H-M   'P 1'
#
loop_
_entity.id
_entity.type
_entity.pdbx_description
1 polymer ?
#
loop_
_entity_poly.entity_id
_entity_poly.type
_entity_poly.pdbx_seq_one_letter_code
_entity_poly.pdbx_strand_id
1 'polypeptide(L)'
;MAASSSSHISDRSETTTGSSPVISSSLKFVLSNLKNIVQNPLSPDNYPLWRSQIFKICRANNFDTFLDPNSSIPHQSITQTDGTITPNSSYAQWLLTDQNLAAAICSTISASILPYVLHLDSTSAIWQTLETRFQSSCRSKVIQLKNELYRISLKNSTMAQYLNEVKLLVDQIEAAGYHVDFEDIILHILNGLPPAYQSFKTTIRTMTTPMSLD
;
A
#
# COMPACT_ATOMS: atom_id res chain seq x y z
N MET A 1 74.11 -6.51 -6.42
CA MET A 1 72.75 -6.20 -6.91
C MET A 1 71.87 -7.38 -6.58
N ALA A 2 70.72 -7.11 -5.91
CA ALA A 2 69.57 -8.00 -5.66
C ALA A 2 69.80 -9.25 -4.78
N ALA A 3 68.88 -9.69 -3.92
CA ALA A 3 67.68 -9.09 -3.33
C ALA A 3 67.28 -9.93 -2.10
N SER A 4 66.70 -9.24 -1.12
CA SER A 4 66.13 -9.75 0.13
C SER A 4 64.98 -10.73 -0.07
N SER A 5 64.77 -11.62 0.91
CA SER A 5 63.43 -12.16 1.22
C SER A 5 63.38 -12.58 2.69
N SER A 6 62.81 -11.70 3.52
CA SER A 6 62.38 -12.00 4.88
C SER A 6 60.88 -12.23 4.84
N SER A 7 60.45 -13.46 5.17
CA SER A 7 59.06 -13.83 5.32
C SER A 7 58.58 -13.50 6.73
N HIS A 8 57.86 -12.39 6.88
CA HIS A 8 57.12 -12.08 8.11
C HIS A 8 55.70 -12.64 7.99
N ILE A 9 55.41 -13.65 8.81
CA ILE A 9 54.06 -14.09 9.16
C ILE A 9 53.60 -13.21 10.33
N SER A 10 52.53 -12.45 10.15
CA SER A 10 51.72 -11.86 11.22
C SER A 10 50.32 -11.70 10.63
N ASP A 11 49.46 -12.67 10.86
CA ASP A 11 48.60 -12.83 12.04
C ASP A 11 47.38 -11.91 12.02
N ARG A 12 46.26 -12.56 12.26
CA ARG A 12 44.88 -12.17 12.06
C ARG A 12 44.50 -11.06 13.03
N SER A 13 43.77 -10.07 12.54
CA SER A 13 42.90 -9.23 13.37
C SER A 13 41.69 -8.84 12.53
N GLU A 14 40.70 -9.73 12.49
CA GLU A 14 39.33 -9.37 12.10
C GLU A 14 38.76 -8.55 13.26
N THR A 15 39.03 -7.25 13.25
CA THR A 15 38.28 -6.27 14.01
C THR A 15 36.87 -6.23 13.41
N THR A 16 35.87 -6.72 14.15
CA THR A 16 34.46 -6.43 13.94
C THR A 16 34.26 -4.92 14.05
N THR A 17 34.47 -4.23 12.93
CA THR A 17 34.13 -2.82 12.75
C THR A 17 32.61 -2.73 12.66
N GLY A 18 32.00 -1.93 13.54
CA GLY A 18 30.59 -1.60 13.42
C GLY A 18 30.34 -1.05 12.01
N SER A 19 29.61 -1.79 11.18
CA SER A 19 29.42 -1.39 9.79
C SER A 19 28.64 -0.08 9.74
N SER A 20 29.20 0.95 9.09
CA SER A 20 28.48 2.17 8.78
C SER A 20 27.16 1.84 8.06
N PRO A 21 26.08 2.60 8.28
CA PRO A 21 24.81 2.35 7.62
C PRO A 21 24.96 2.54 6.10
N VAL A 22 24.43 1.59 5.31
CA VAL A 22 24.54 1.58 3.85
C VAL A 22 23.15 1.52 3.22
N ILE A 23 22.93 2.33 2.18
CA ILE A 23 21.71 2.26 1.37
C ILE A 23 21.69 0.94 0.59
N SER A 24 20.77 0.04 0.94
CA SER A 24 20.62 -1.26 0.30
C SER A 24 20.13 -1.16 -1.15
N SER A 25 20.39 -2.19 -1.96
CA SER A 25 19.91 -2.29 -3.34
C SER A 25 18.40 -2.17 -3.43
N SER A 26 17.67 -2.82 -2.51
CA SER A 26 16.20 -2.78 -2.42
C SER A 26 15.70 -1.37 -2.12
N LEU A 27 16.38 -0.66 -1.21
CA LEU A 27 16.03 0.73 -0.92
C LEU A 27 16.26 1.62 -2.13
N LYS A 28 17.40 1.49 -2.83
CA LYS A 28 17.66 2.22 -4.09
C LYS A 28 16.59 1.93 -5.14
N PHE A 29 16.20 0.67 -5.30
CA PHE A 29 15.14 0.27 -6.22
C PHE A 29 13.83 0.99 -5.89
N VAL A 30 13.40 0.97 -4.63
CA VAL A 30 12.18 1.68 -4.19
C VAL A 30 12.30 3.17 -4.48
N LEU A 31 13.38 3.83 -4.05
CA LEU A 31 13.60 5.26 -4.26
C LEU A 31 13.53 5.67 -5.74
N SER A 32 14.11 4.87 -6.64
CA SER A 32 14.12 5.15 -8.08
C SER A 32 12.80 4.83 -8.80
N ASN A 33 12.03 3.85 -8.30
CA ASN A 33 10.83 3.38 -8.99
C ASN A 33 9.51 3.88 -8.39
N LEU A 34 9.52 4.44 -7.17
CA LEU A 34 8.30 4.82 -6.48
C LEU A 34 7.43 5.79 -7.29
N LYS A 35 8.04 6.82 -7.91
CA LYS A 35 7.32 7.78 -8.76
C LYS A 35 6.82 7.19 -10.07
N ASN A 36 7.46 6.15 -10.58
CA ASN A 36 7.02 5.47 -11.81
C ASN A 36 5.82 4.56 -11.53
N ILE A 37 5.79 3.95 -10.35
CA ILE A 37 4.71 3.08 -9.89
C ILE A 37 3.50 3.92 -9.47
N VAL A 38 3.74 4.99 -8.72
CA VAL A 38 2.71 5.94 -8.29
C VAL A 38 2.60 7.07 -9.31
N GLN A 39 1.93 6.76 -10.44
CA GLN A 39 1.75 7.71 -11.55
C GLN A 39 0.94 8.94 -11.15
N ASN A 40 -0.04 8.76 -10.26
CA ASN A 40 -0.89 9.82 -9.76
C ASN A 40 -0.52 10.16 -8.31
N PRO A 41 -0.11 11.39 -8.00
CA PRO A 41 0.13 11.82 -6.62
C PRO A 41 -1.11 11.60 -5.76
N LEU A 42 -0.91 11.32 -4.47
CA LEU A 42 -2.00 11.05 -3.53
C LEU A 42 -3.01 12.19 -3.53
N SER A 43 -4.27 11.86 -3.74
CA SER A 43 -5.46 12.71 -3.67
C SER A 43 -6.57 11.97 -2.88
N PRO A 44 -7.62 12.67 -2.44
CA PRO A 44 -8.77 12.02 -1.80
C PRO A 44 -9.42 10.94 -2.67
N ASP A 45 -9.38 11.12 -3.99
CA ASP A 45 -10.07 10.23 -4.95
C ASP A 45 -9.28 8.96 -5.26
N ASN A 46 -7.96 8.96 -5.04
CA ASN A 46 -7.09 7.84 -5.41
C ASN A 46 -6.41 7.16 -4.21
N TYR A 47 -6.73 7.57 -2.97
CA TYR A 47 -6.09 7.03 -1.76
C TYR A 47 -6.05 5.50 -1.72
N PRO A 48 -7.14 4.75 -2.02
CA PRO A 48 -7.11 3.29 -1.98
C PRO A 48 -6.11 2.67 -2.95
N LEU A 49 -6.04 3.20 -4.17
CA LEU A 49 -5.09 2.76 -5.19
C LEU A 49 -3.65 3.11 -4.77
N TRP A 50 -3.42 4.36 -4.36
CA TRP A 50 -2.14 4.85 -3.87
C TRP A 50 -1.63 3.99 -2.71
N ARG A 51 -2.48 3.74 -1.71
CA ARG A 51 -2.17 2.90 -0.54
C ARG A 51 -1.78 1.49 -0.98
N SER A 52 -2.55 0.88 -1.88
CA SER A 52 -2.28 -0.45 -2.40
C SER A 52 -0.92 -0.53 -3.11
N GLN A 53 -0.58 0.47 -3.91
CA GLN A 53 0.71 0.55 -4.61
C GLN A 53 1.89 0.68 -3.65
N ILE A 54 1.84 1.61 -2.69
CA ILE A 54 2.89 1.80 -1.68
C ILE A 54 3.04 0.54 -0.82
N PHE A 55 1.94 -0.06 -0.37
CA PHE A 55 1.99 -1.25 0.45
C PHE A 55 2.63 -2.43 -0.31
N LYS A 56 2.24 -2.66 -1.57
CA LYS A 56 2.78 -3.76 -2.40
C LYS A 56 4.27 -3.59 -2.67
N ILE A 57 4.75 -2.39 -2.98
CA ILE A 57 6.18 -2.17 -3.23
C ILE A 57 7.02 -2.30 -1.95
N CYS A 58 6.54 -1.78 -0.81
CA CYS A 58 7.20 -1.96 0.48
C CYS A 58 7.30 -3.45 0.84
N ARG A 59 6.18 -4.19 0.73
CA ARG A 59 6.15 -5.62 1.02
C ARG A 59 7.04 -6.45 0.09
N ALA A 60 7.09 -6.12 -1.20
CA ALA A 60 7.98 -6.79 -2.15
C ALA A 60 9.48 -6.59 -1.84
N ASN A 61 9.82 -5.57 -1.05
CA ASN A 61 11.19 -5.20 -0.69
C ASN A 61 11.49 -5.38 0.81
N ASN A 62 10.61 -6.03 1.58
CA ASN A 62 10.72 -6.24 3.04
C ASN A 62 10.76 -4.94 3.87
N PHE A 63 9.98 -3.93 3.46
CA PHE A 63 9.82 -2.67 4.18
C PHE A 63 8.44 -2.50 4.82
N ASP A 64 7.61 -3.54 4.85
CA ASP A 64 6.27 -3.51 5.44
C ASP A 64 6.29 -3.19 6.94
N THR A 65 7.34 -3.60 7.66
CA THR A 65 7.51 -3.27 9.09
C THR A 65 7.62 -1.77 9.34
N PHE A 66 8.14 -0.98 8.39
CA PHE A 66 8.25 0.48 8.54
C PHE A 66 6.90 1.19 8.42
N LEU A 67 5.89 0.52 7.86
CA LEU A 67 4.51 1.02 7.79
C LEU A 67 3.71 0.67 9.06
N ASP A 68 4.18 -0.29 9.86
CA ASP A 68 3.50 -0.73 11.07
C ASP A 68 3.96 0.09 12.30
N PRO A 69 3.05 0.82 12.98
CA PRO A 69 3.38 1.55 14.19
C PRO A 69 3.77 0.64 15.38
N ASN A 70 3.44 -0.66 15.32
CA ASN A 70 3.76 -1.62 16.38
C ASN A 70 5.06 -2.39 16.12
N SER A 71 5.77 -2.08 15.03
CA SER A 71 7.03 -2.73 14.72
C SER A 71 8.09 -2.45 15.79
N SER A 72 8.91 -3.46 16.09
CA SER A 72 9.99 -3.31 17.06
C SER A 72 11.11 -2.43 16.48
N ILE A 73 11.30 -1.26 17.08
CA ILE A 73 12.40 -0.35 16.73
C ILE A 73 13.66 -0.80 17.48
N PRO A 74 14.81 -0.95 16.79
CA PRO A 74 16.07 -1.28 17.47
C PRO A 74 16.44 -0.21 18.51
N HIS A 75 16.98 -0.63 19.66
CA HIS A 75 17.45 0.32 20.67
C HIS A 75 18.63 1.14 20.14
N GLN A 76 18.70 2.43 20.49
CA GLN A 76 19.76 3.34 20.02
C GLN A 76 21.16 2.95 20.50
N SER A 77 21.25 2.32 21.66
CA SER A 77 22.48 1.86 22.27
C SER A 77 22.36 0.42 22.76
N ILE A 78 23.50 -0.28 22.77
CA ILE A 78 23.62 -1.64 23.30
C ILE A 78 24.63 -1.60 24.43
N THR A 79 24.25 -2.18 25.58
CA THR A 79 25.17 -2.47 26.68
C THR A 79 25.93 -3.75 26.36
N GLN A 80 27.24 -3.65 26.24
CA GLN A 80 28.12 -4.78 26.01
C GLN A 80 28.31 -5.60 27.30
N THR A 81 28.86 -6.79 27.18
CA THR A 81 29.10 -7.71 28.31
C THR A 81 30.06 -7.15 29.38
N ASP A 82 30.87 -6.15 29.02
CA ASP A 82 31.76 -5.43 29.92
C ASP A 82 31.10 -4.20 30.60
N GLY A 83 29.80 -3.97 30.36
CA GLY A 83 29.05 -2.83 30.88
C GLY A 83 29.20 -1.53 30.07
N THR A 84 30.00 -1.53 29.00
CA THR A 84 30.14 -0.35 28.13
C THR A 84 28.89 -0.14 27.28
N ILE A 85 28.50 1.12 27.08
CA ILE A 85 27.37 1.50 26.24
C ILE A 85 27.92 1.91 24.88
N THR A 86 27.55 1.19 23.83
CA THR A 86 27.98 1.49 22.46
C THR A 86 26.79 1.79 21.54
N PRO A 87 26.96 2.65 20.52
CA PRO A 87 25.90 2.91 19.52
C PRO A 87 25.49 1.64 18.79
N ASN A 88 24.19 1.46 18.57
CA ASN A 88 23.66 0.33 17.83
C ASN A 88 23.71 0.60 16.31
N SER A 89 24.54 -0.14 15.58
CA SER A 89 24.59 -0.06 14.11
C SER A 89 23.25 -0.45 13.45
N SER A 90 22.48 -1.35 14.07
CA SER A 90 21.14 -1.72 13.57
C SER A 90 20.14 -0.57 13.69
N TYR A 91 20.22 0.25 14.75
CA TYR A 91 19.41 1.47 14.85
C TYR A 91 19.79 2.49 13.78
N ALA A 92 21.09 2.69 13.55
CA ALA A 92 21.56 3.59 12.49
C ALA A 92 21.08 3.16 11.10
N GLN A 93 21.12 1.84 10.81
CA GLN A 93 20.63 1.27 9.56
C GLN A 93 19.10 1.39 9.41
N TRP A 94 18.38 1.13 10.50
CA TRP A 94 16.92 1.29 10.56
C TRP A 94 16.53 2.75 10.30
N LEU A 95 17.16 3.70 11.01
CA LEU A 95 16.89 5.13 10.85
C LEU A 95 17.20 5.59 9.43
N LEU A 96 18.33 5.17 8.84
CA LEU A 96 18.64 5.49 7.44
C LEU A 96 17.53 5.00 6.50
N THR A 97 17.03 3.79 6.70
CA THR A 97 15.99 3.20 5.86
C THR A 97 14.66 3.92 6.04
N ASP A 98 14.26 4.18 7.28
CA ASP A 98 13.03 4.90 7.63
C ASP A 98 13.01 6.29 7.01
N GLN A 99 14.07 7.08 7.16
CA GLN A 99 14.10 8.45 6.64
C GLN A 99 14.07 8.49 5.10
N ASN A 100 14.69 7.53 4.43
CA ASN A 100 14.61 7.41 2.98
C ASN A 100 13.20 7.02 2.52
N LEU A 101 12.53 6.10 3.21
CA LEU A 101 11.15 5.71 2.91
C LEU A 101 10.17 6.86 3.16
N ALA A 102 10.31 7.59 4.27
CA ALA A 102 9.53 8.78 4.58
C ALA A 102 9.65 9.83 3.45
N ALA A 103 10.88 10.15 3.04
CA ALA A 103 11.12 11.08 1.93
C ALA A 103 10.51 10.58 0.60
N ALA A 104 10.64 9.29 0.31
CA ALA A 104 10.09 8.68 -0.89
C ALA A 104 8.56 8.76 -0.91
N ILE A 105 7.89 8.36 0.18
CA ILE A 105 6.44 8.43 0.33
C ILE A 105 5.97 9.87 0.18
N CYS A 106 6.59 10.83 0.88
CA CYS A 106 6.28 12.25 0.74
C CYS A 106 6.38 12.75 -0.71
N SER A 107 7.32 12.22 -1.50
CA SER A 107 7.47 12.59 -2.91
C SER A 107 6.32 12.12 -3.81
N THR A 108 5.45 11.22 -3.32
CA THR A 108 4.26 10.72 -4.02
C THR A 108 2.97 11.39 -3.55
N ILE A 109 3.06 12.33 -2.61
CA ILE A 109 1.89 13.02 -2.06
C ILE A 109 1.66 14.32 -2.84
N SER A 110 0.41 14.65 -3.15
CA SER A 110 0.09 15.93 -3.79
C SER A 110 0.37 17.12 -2.86
N ALA A 111 0.66 18.28 -3.45
CA ALA A 111 0.97 19.49 -2.70
C ALA A 111 -0.15 19.94 -1.74
N SER A 112 -1.40 19.56 -1.99
CA SER A 112 -2.54 19.88 -1.12
C SER A 112 -2.60 19.01 0.14
N ILE A 113 -1.97 17.84 0.14
CA ILE A 113 -1.97 16.88 1.26
C ILE A 113 -0.63 16.86 2.00
N LEU A 114 0.47 17.19 1.32
CA LEU A 114 1.81 17.18 1.89
C LEU A 114 1.94 17.97 3.21
N PRO A 115 1.33 19.17 3.40
CA PRO A 115 1.43 19.92 4.65
C PRO A 115 0.97 19.17 5.91
N TYR A 116 0.10 18.18 5.77
CA TYR A 116 -0.41 17.41 6.91
C TYR A 116 0.57 16.37 7.46
N VAL A 117 1.63 16.04 6.71
CA VAL A 117 2.58 14.99 7.09
C VAL A 117 4.03 15.48 7.20
N LEU A 118 4.32 16.72 6.78
CA LEU A 118 5.68 17.28 6.80
C LEU A 118 6.32 17.38 8.19
N HIS A 119 5.51 17.42 9.26
CA HIS A 119 5.99 17.54 10.63
C HIS A 119 6.21 16.18 11.32
N LEU A 120 6.00 15.08 10.60
CA LEU A 120 6.10 13.73 11.15
C LEU A 120 7.47 13.15 10.83
N ASP A 121 8.12 12.60 11.86
CA ASP A 121 9.52 12.16 11.76
C ASP A 121 9.69 10.70 11.34
N SER A 122 8.64 9.88 11.36
CA SER A 122 8.73 8.45 11.00
C SER A 122 7.82 8.07 9.85
N THR A 123 8.24 7.05 9.08
CA THR A 123 7.43 6.49 7.99
C THR A 123 6.08 5.97 8.49
N SER A 124 6.07 5.30 9.64
CA SER A 124 4.86 4.75 10.25
C SER A 124 3.88 5.85 10.68
N ALA A 125 4.36 6.97 11.21
CA ALA A 125 3.52 8.11 11.57
C ALA A 125 2.87 8.73 10.33
N ILE A 126 3.66 8.96 9.26
CA ILE A 126 3.13 9.44 7.98
C ILE A 126 2.04 8.50 7.46
N TRP A 127 2.32 7.20 7.44
CA TRP A 127 1.39 6.18 6.96
C TRP A 127 0.06 6.19 7.75
N GLN A 128 0.13 6.21 9.08
CA GLN A 128 -1.05 6.18 9.96
C GLN A 128 -1.86 7.47 9.88
N THR A 129 -1.20 8.63 9.79
CA THR A 129 -1.89 9.92 9.63
C THR A 129 -2.66 9.97 8.31
N LEU A 130 -2.07 9.51 7.21
CA LEU A 130 -2.76 9.43 5.92
C LEU A 130 -3.94 8.46 5.99
N GLU A 131 -3.75 7.28 6.57
CA GLU A 131 -4.82 6.29 6.77
C GLU A 131 -6.00 6.86 7.56
N THR A 132 -5.74 7.48 8.69
CA THR A 132 -6.77 8.10 9.52
C THR A 132 -7.50 9.22 8.77
N ARG A 133 -6.75 10.05 8.03
CA ARG A 133 -7.31 11.18 7.29
C ARG A 133 -8.24 10.75 6.17
N PHE A 134 -7.88 9.72 5.42
CA PHE A 134 -8.68 9.26 4.28
C PHE A 134 -9.74 8.23 4.67
N GLN A 135 -9.71 7.69 5.89
CA GLN A 135 -10.70 6.71 6.36
C GLN A 135 -12.15 7.19 6.20
N SER A 136 -12.46 8.43 6.61
CA SER A 136 -13.82 8.98 6.53
C SER A 136 -14.24 9.26 5.08
N SER A 137 -13.34 9.79 4.26
CA SER A 137 -13.58 10.08 2.85
C SER A 137 -13.79 8.79 2.04
N CYS A 138 -12.96 7.78 2.24
CA CYS A 138 -13.13 6.47 1.62
C CYS A 138 -14.43 5.81 2.05
N ARG A 139 -14.78 5.85 3.34
CA ARG A 139 -16.07 5.32 3.82
C ARG A 139 -17.26 6.04 3.19
N SER A 140 -17.24 7.38 3.13
CA SER A 140 -18.30 8.16 2.50
C SER A 140 -18.42 7.85 1.01
N LYS A 141 -17.29 7.75 0.30
CA LYS A 141 -17.25 7.42 -1.13
C LYS A 141 -17.81 6.03 -1.39
N VAL A 142 -17.47 5.05 -0.56
CA VAL A 142 -18.00 3.68 -0.66
C VAL A 142 -19.50 3.65 -0.42
N ILE A 143 -20.00 4.39 0.56
CA ILE A 143 -21.45 4.52 0.80
C ILE A 143 -22.14 5.17 -0.41
N GLN A 144 -21.55 6.21 -0.99
CA GLN A 144 -22.08 6.84 -2.21
C GLN A 144 -22.14 5.83 -3.36
N LEU A 145 -21.05 5.10 -3.63
CA LEU A 145 -20.99 4.10 -4.70
C LEU A 145 -22.01 2.98 -4.49
N LYS A 146 -22.17 2.49 -3.25
CA LYS A 146 -23.21 1.51 -2.92
C LYS A 146 -24.62 2.05 -3.15
N ASN A 147 -24.87 3.31 -2.83
CA ASN A 147 -26.16 3.95 -3.12
C ASN A 147 -26.41 4.11 -4.62
N GLU A 148 -25.37 4.43 -5.40
CA GLU A 148 -25.45 4.49 -6.87
C GLU A 148 -25.75 3.10 -7.44
N LEU A 149 -25.06 2.04 -6.96
CA LEU A 149 -25.31 0.65 -7.32
C LEU A 149 -26.74 0.20 -6.97
N TYR A 150 -27.27 0.62 -5.82
CA TYR A 150 -28.66 0.30 -5.45
C TYR A 150 -29.69 0.99 -6.33
N ARG A 151 -29.39 2.21 -6.81
CA ARG A 151 -30.32 3.04 -7.61
C ARG A 151 -30.19 2.82 -9.11
N ILE A 152 -29.17 2.07 -9.55
CA ILE A 152 -28.93 1.84 -10.96
C ILE A 152 -30.10 1.07 -11.59
N SER A 153 -30.50 1.48 -12.77
CA SER A 153 -31.63 0.87 -13.48
C SER A 153 -31.47 1.05 -14.98
N LEU A 154 -31.94 0.06 -15.74
CA LEU A 154 -31.78 0.02 -17.20
C LEU A 154 -32.37 1.26 -17.87
N LYS A 155 -33.55 1.72 -17.42
CA LYS A 155 -34.26 2.92 -17.92
C LYS A 155 -34.20 3.05 -19.46
N ASN A 156 -33.46 4.05 -19.94
CA ASN A 156 -33.33 4.41 -21.36
C ASN A 156 -32.01 3.88 -21.98
N SER A 157 -31.20 3.15 -21.21
CA SER A 157 -29.94 2.56 -21.64
C SER A 157 -30.17 1.20 -22.28
N THR A 158 -29.23 0.78 -23.15
CA THR A 158 -29.20 -0.60 -23.62
C THR A 158 -28.74 -1.54 -22.50
N MET A 159 -29.05 -2.84 -22.62
CA MET A 159 -28.60 -3.84 -21.63
C MET A 159 -27.08 -3.84 -21.46
N ALA A 160 -26.32 -3.71 -22.55
CA ALA A 160 -24.87 -3.66 -22.51
C ALA A 160 -24.34 -2.43 -21.75
N GLN A 161 -24.92 -1.25 -21.99
CA GLN A 161 -24.55 -0.03 -21.26
C GLN A 161 -24.85 -0.16 -19.77
N TYR A 162 -26.04 -0.69 -19.43
CA TYR A 162 -26.44 -0.92 -18.04
C TYR A 162 -25.49 -1.87 -17.30
N LEU A 163 -25.15 -3.02 -17.90
CA LEU A 163 -24.21 -3.97 -17.29
C LEU A 163 -22.80 -3.40 -17.17
N ASN A 164 -22.35 -2.60 -18.14
CA ASN A 164 -21.06 -1.89 -18.04
C ASN A 164 -21.06 -0.86 -16.90
N GLU A 165 -22.14 -0.13 -16.69
CA GLU A 165 -22.26 0.80 -15.55
C GLU A 165 -22.28 0.06 -14.21
N VAL A 166 -22.99 -1.08 -14.11
CA VAL A 166 -22.94 -1.94 -12.91
C VAL A 166 -21.51 -2.38 -12.64
N LYS A 167 -20.82 -2.91 -13.66
CA LYS A 167 -19.43 -3.36 -13.55
C LYS A 167 -18.51 -2.23 -13.10
N LEU A 168 -18.63 -1.05 -13.70
CA LEU A 168 -17.83 0.11 -13.33
C LEU A 168 -18.04 0.52 -11.86
N LEU A 169 -19.27 0.46 -11.35
CA LEU A 169 -19.55 0.76 -9.94
C LEU A 169 -18.95 -0.30 -9.01
N VAL A 170 -19.06 -1.58 -9.36
CA VAL A 170 -18.43 -2.68 -8.61
C VAL A 170 -16.91 -2.51 -8.59
N ASP A 171 -16.28 -2.29 -9.75
CA ASP A 171 -14.84 -2.07 -9.87
C ASP A 171 -14.37 -0.88 -9.02
N GLN A 172 -15.16 0.20 -8.94
CA GLN A 172 -14.85 1.36 -8.09
C GLN A 172 -14.97 1.04 -6.59
N ILE A 173 -15.93 0.21 -6.19
CA ILE A 173 -16.08 -0.24 -4.79
C ILE A 173 -14.90 -1.15 -4.41
N GLU A 174 -14.51 -2.07 -5.29
CA GLU A 174 -13.36 -2.95 -5.11
C GLU A 174 -12.04 -2.18 -5.09
N ALA A 175 -11.87 -1.20 -5.98
CA ALA A 175 -10.74 -0.29 -5.97
C ALA A 175 -10.65 0.48 -4.65
N ALA A 176 -11.79 0.80 -4.02
CA ALA A 176 -11.85 1.43 -2.70
C ALA A 176 -11.53 0.48 -1.53
N GLY A 177 -11.24 -0.79 -1.81
CA GLY A 177 -10.89 -1.81 -0.82
C GLY A 177 -12.08 -2.54 -0.20
N TYR A 178 -13.27 -2.45 -0.81
CA TYR A 178 -14.48 -3.12 -0.34
C TYR A 178 -14.92 -4.17 -1.36
N HIS A 179 -15.26 -5.37 -0.88
CA HIS A 179 -15.82 -6.40 -1.73
C HIS A 179 -17.36 -6.27 -1.83
N VAL A 180 -17.92 -6.63 -2.98
CA VAL A 180 -19.36 -6.79 -3.19
C VAL A 180 -19.60 -8.25 -3.52
N ASP A 181 -20.41 -8.93 -2.72
CA ASP A 181 -20.71 -10.34 -2.94
C ASP A 181 -21.39 -10.54 -4.28
N PHE A 182 -21.05 -11.63 -4.96
CA PHE A 182 -21.58 -11.95 -6.28
C PHE A 182 -23.12 -12.01 -6.30
N GLU A 183 -23.73 -12.58 -5.25
CA GLU A 183 -25.18 -12.62 -5.10
C GLU A 183 -25.80 -11.22 -4.97
N ASP A 184 -25.13 -10.30 -4.29
CA ASP A 184 -25.55 -8.90 -4.18
C ASP A 184 -25.48 -8.20 -5.54
N ILE A 185 -24.42 -8.44 -6.32
CA ILE A 185 -24.30 -7.91 -7.68
C ILE A 185 -25.48 -8.38 -8.55
N ILE A 186 -25.81 -9.67 -8.52
CA ILE A 186 -26.98 -10.21 -9.24
C ILE A 186 -28.26 -9.54 -8.74
N LEU A 187 -28.44 -9.41 -7.42
CA LEU A 187 -29.64 -8.79 -6.85
C LEU A 187 -29.80 -7.35 -7.35
N HIS A 188 -28.72 -6.55 -7.37
CA HIS A 188 -28.72 -5.20 -7.91
C HIS A 188 -29.07 -5.16 -9.40
N ILE A 189 -28.50 -6.07 -10.20
CA ILE A 189 -28.82 -6.21 -11.63
C ILE A 189 -30.33 -6.50 -11.81
N LEU A 190 -30.85 -7.52 -11.13
CA LEU A 190 -32.24 -7.91 -11.26
C LEU A 190 -33.20 -6.82 -10.78
N ASN A 191 -32.84 -6.04 -9.77
CA ASN A 191 -33.67 -4.95 -9.26
C ASN A 191 -33.74 -3.77 -10.24
N GLY A 192 -32.67 -3.50 -11.00
CA GLY A 192 -32.64 -2.42 -11.97
C GLY A 192 -33.33 -2.70 -13.31
N LEU A 193 -33.72 -3.95 -13.58
CA LEU A 193 -34.42 -4.33 -14.81
C LEU A 193 -35.93 -3.94 -14.79
N PRO A 194 -36.52 -3.53 -15.92
CA PRO A 194 -37.93 -3.16 -16.00
C PRO A 194 -38.88 -4.38 -15.90
N PRO A 195 -40.19 -4.16 -15.70
CA PRO A 195 -41.17 -5.23 -15.57
C PRO A 195 -41.24 -6.21 -16.76
N ALA A 196 -40.78 -5.81 -17.95
CA ALA A 196 -40.70 -6.70 -19.11
C ALA A 196 -39.80 -7.92 -18.88
N TYR A 197 -38.88 -7.88 -17.92
CA TYR A 197 -37.93 -8.96 -17.62
C TYR A 197 -38.37 -9.83 -16.43
N GLN A 198 -39.61 -9.74 -15.94
CA GLN A 198 -40.04 -10.49 -14.74
C GLN A 198 -39.84 -12.01 -14.86
N SER A 199 -40.15 -12.60 -16.01
CA SER A 199 -39.91 -14.04 -16.25
C SER A 199 -38.43 -14.39 -16.11
N PHE A 200 -37.54 -13.55 -16.65
CA PHE A 200 -36.10 -13.70 -16.51
C PHE A 200 -35.66 -13.58 -15.04
N LYS A 201 -36.16 -12.57 -14.30
CA LYS A 201 -35.86 -12.42 -12.86
C LYS A 201 -36.24 -13.65 -12.05
N THR A 202 -37.41 -14.24 -12.33
CA THR A 202 -37.88 -15.44 -11.64
C THR A 202 -36.97 -16.64 -11.94
N THR A 203 -36.64 -16.88 -13.21
CA THR A 203 -35.73 -17.97 -13.60
C THR A 203 -34.38 -17.85 -12.91
N ILE A 204 -33.79 -16.66 -12.89
CA ILE A 204 -32.48 -16.44 -12.26
C ILE A 204 -32.53 -16.68 -10.74
N ARG A 205 -33.62 -16.27 -10.06
CA ARG A 205 -33.78 -16.48 -8.61
C ARG A 205 -34.03 -17.94 -8.22
N THR A 206 -34.57 -18.75 -9.13
CA THR A 206 -34.85 -20.16 -8.88
C THR A 206 -33.75 -21.09 -9.39
N MET A 207 -32.71 -20.56 -10.06
CA MET A 207 -31.54 -21.35 -10.43
C MET A 207 -30.75 -21.74 -9.18
N THR A 208 -30.53 -23.05 -9.01
CA THR A 208 -29.80 -23.63 -7.88
C THR A 208 -28.29 -23.76 -8.13
N THR A 209 -27.81 -23.37 -9.31
CA THR A 209 -26.39 -23.39 -9.68
C THR A 209 -25.78 -21.99 -9.51
N PRO A 210 -24.58 -21.85 -8.93
CA PRO A 210 -23.89 -20.56 -8.85
C PRO A 210 -23.62 -20.06 -10.27
N MET A 211 -24.10 -18.86 -10.59
CA MET A 211 -23.72 -18.18 -11.84
C MET A 211 -22.27 -17.68 -11.71
N SER A 212 -21.57 -17.59 -12.83
CA SER A 212 -20.32 -16.82 -12.97
C SER A 212 -20.59 -15.66 -13.92
N LEU A 213 -19.96 -14.50 -13.70
CA LEU A 213 -20.08 -13.28 -14.51
C LEU A 213 -18.94 -13.11 -15.53
N ASP A 214 -18.20 -14.19 -15.85
CA ASP A 214 -17.13 -14.16 -16.86
C ASP A 214 -17.62 -13.73 -18.27
#